data_AF-A0A961BD16-F1
#
_entry.id   AF-A0A961BD16-F1
#
_cell.length_a   1.000
_cell.length_b   1.000
_cell.length_c   1.000
_cell.angle_alpha   90.00
_cell.angle_beta   90.00
_cell.angle_gamma   90.00
#
_symmetry.space_group_name_H-M   'P 1'
#
loop_
_entity.id
_entity.type
_entity.pdbx_description
1 polymer ?
#
loop_
_entity_poly.entity_id
_entity_poly.type
_entity_poly.pdbx_seq_one_letter_code
_entity_poly.pdbx_strand_id
1 'polypeptide(L)'
;MHECLTDEFWMKRALAEARKGLGLTAPNPAVGAVLVWQNTIIGKGWHKGVGQAHAEIEAISDAVSRGHLGKLSTASLYVTLEPCSTQGRTPPCCSAILERRIPKVVVGCRDPDARHRGAGLEFLTSQGVEVCVGVEENRCREIIRGFRMRVTQGRPYVIGKVGVTLDGKTQIPAAEGRWITGDSSREDVQRLRSEVDGICVGGATIRADDPFLNLRGRWRKRRPLGLKRIVLSDAGNIPSTAKVFLEDGCGAPLYFRDRKLKEVMQDLGTRGLNTILVESGGTLLKALYLEGLLDELIVYYAPVMGGGPASFFDLPGRLHHWPVSEWKSFGSDMRFRGWRGSTKKAVFFDRDGVVNASPGAGYVLSWDQFIFNPGIIAAIKVAKDSGYLVGLLTSQRGVEKGEMSLGELEDLHHRMQTVLSESGAAFDGIFAYTGPGCGFPNKPSPEMLNHAARNLDVNPDGCWMIGDADRDIAMAQSAGVKGTIRILSEHPVGLAADHVLSGTAELAELLRLVL
;
A
#
# COMPACT_ATOMS: atom_id res chain seq x y z
N MET A 1 10.50 33.64 -16.93
CA MET A 1 10.12 32.22 -17.14
C MET A 1 9.51 31.73 -15.85
N HIS A 2 8.19 31.48 -15.80
CA HIS A 2 7.59 30.85 -14.64
C HIS A 2 7.96 29.37 -14.65
N GLU A 3 8.60 28.91 -13.58
CA GLU A 3 8.93 27.49 -13.37
C GLU A 3 7.63 26.68 -13.41
N CYS A 4 7.51 25.76 -14.36
CA CYS A 4 6.36 24.87 -14.46
C CYS A 4 6.49 23.80 -13.37
N LEU A 5 5.60 23.83 -12.38
CA LEU A 5 5.62 22.87 -11.27
C LEU A 5 5.11 21.50 -11.74
N THR A 6 5.75 20.42 -11.30
CA THR A 6 5.45 19.06 -11.77
C THR A 6 4.15 18.48 -11.19
N ASP A 7 3.61 17.44 -11.83
CA ASP A 7 2.42 16.76 -11.35
C ASP A 7 2.61 16.16 -9.94
N GLU A 8 3.81 15.67 -9.62
CA GLU A 8 4.17 15.17 -8.29
C GLU A 8 4.06 16.25 -7.22
N PHE A 9 4.41 17.50 -7.56
CA PHE A 9 4.28 18.62 -6.63
C PHE A 9 2.82 18.85 -6.25
N TRP A 10 1.93 18.88 -7.24
CA TRP A 10 0.49 19.10 -7.01
C TRP A 10 -0.17 17.90 -6.34
N MET A 11 0.21 16.68 -6.70
CA MET A 11 -0.28 15.48 -6.03
C MET A 11 0.13 15.45 -4.54
N LYS A 12 1.33 15.93 -4.17
CA LYS A 12 1.72 16.11 -2.76
C LYS A 12 0.81 17.07 -2.00
N ARG A 13 0.23 18.07 -2.68
CA ARG A 13 -0.78 18.97 -2.10
C ARG A 13 -2.13 18.27 -1.93
N ALA A 14 -2.57 17.48 -2.91
CA ALA A 14 -3.76 16.64 -2.78
C ALA A 14 -3.61 15.63 -1.63
N LEU A 15 -2.44 14.99 -1.48
CA LEU A 15 -2.09 14.12 -0.35
C LEU A 15 -2.14 14.86 1.00
N ALA A 16 -1.78 16.14 1.06
CA ALA A 16 -1.90 16.93 2.28
C ALA A 16 -3.37 17.18 2.67
N GLU A 17 -4.25 17.36 1.69
CA GLU A 17 -5.70 17.42 1.92
C GLU A 17 -6.25 16.06 2.36
N ALA A 18 -5.86 14.97 1.71
CA ALA A 18 -6.30 13.60 2.04
C ALA A 18 -6.00 13.22 3.51
N ARG A 19 -4.83 13.59 4.05
CA ARG A 19 -4.44 13.33 5.45
C ARG A 19 -5.38 13.95 6.49
N LYS A 20 -6.18 14.95 6.12
CA LYS A 20 -7.19 15.53 7.02
C LYS A 20 -8.34 14.54 7.30
N GLY A 21 -8.59 13.59 6.39
CA GLY A 21 -9.64 12.58 6.53
C GLY A 21 -9.25 11.28 7.25
N LEU A 22 -7.98 11.12 7.63
CA LEU A 22 -7.54 9.96 8.41
C LEU A 22 -8.27 9.91 9.75
N GLY A 23 -8.81 8.72 10.09
CA GLY A 23 -9.61 8.44 11.28
C GLY A 23 -11.04 8.99 11.28
N LEU A 24 -11.48 9.64 10.18
CA LEU A 24 -12.77 10.33 10.10
C LEU A 24 -13.70 9.80 9.00
N THR A 25 -13.15 9.07 8.02
CA THR A 25 -13.85 8.76 6.77
C THR A 25 -14.38 7.34 6.67
N ALA A 26 -13.93 6.42 7.53
CA ALA A 26 -14.33 5.03 7.47
C ALA A 26 -15.86 4.84 7.49
N PRO A 27 -16.42 3.93 6.67
CA PRO A 27 -15.73 2.96 5.81
C PRO A 27 -15.12 3.52 4.52
N ASN A 28 -15.38 4.77 4.17
CA ASN A 28 -14.86 5.38 2.94
C ASN A 28 -13.34 5.63 3.05
N PRO A 29 -12.62 5.72 1.92
CA PRO A 29 -11.21 6.09 1.91
C PRO A 29 -11.02 7.58 2.26
N ALA A 30 -9.86 7.90 2.83
CA ALA A 30 -9.41 9.27 2.95
C ALA A 30 -8.86 9.75 1.59
N VAL A 31 -9.61 10.61 0.91
CA VAL A 31 -9.27 11.14 -0.42
C VAL A 31 -9.11 12.65 -0.32
N GLY A 32 -8.14 13.19 -1.07
CA GLY A 32 -7.89 14.62 -1.21
C GLY A 32 -7.78 15.01 -2.67
N ALA A 33 -8.15 16.25 -2.96
CA ALA A 33 -8.09 16.81 -4.31
C ALA A 33 -7.70 18.29 -4.29
N VAL A 34 -7.02 18.74 -5.35
CA VAL A 34 -6.75 20.15 -5.62
C VAL A 34 -7.01 20.47 -7.08
N LEU A 35 -7.59 21.65 -7.34
CA LEU A 35 -7.74 22.22 -8.68
C LEU A 35 -6.66 23.26 -8.91
N VAL A 36 -5.92 23.12 -10.00
CA VAL A 36 -4.79 23.99 -10.34
C VAL A 36 -5.07 24.70 -11.65
N TRP A 37 -4.86 26.01 -11.66
CA TRP A 37 -4.94 26.86 -12.85
C TRP A 37 -3.76 27.81 -12.86
N GLN A 38 -2.98 27.82 -13.95
CA GLN A 38 -1.77 28.66 -14.09
C GLN A 38 -0.85 28.60 -12.84
N ASN A 39 -0.44 27.38 -12.45
CA ASN A 39 0.40 27.11 -11.27
C ASN A 39 -0.17 27.63 -9.93
N THR A 40 -1.47 27.85 -9.85
CA THR A 40 -2.16 28.32 -8.64
C THR A 40 -3.26 27.34 -8.25
N ILE A 41 -3.31 26.95 -6.97
CA ILE A 41 -4.44 26.19 -6.44
C ILE A 41 -5.65 27.13 -6.36
N ILE A 42 -6.65 26.87 -7.18
CA ILE A 42 -7.92 27.61 -7.19
C ILE A 42 -8.98 26.93 -6.33
N GLY A 43 -8.84 25.66 -6.01
CA GLY A 43 -9.75 24.94 -5.12
C GLY A 43 -9.07 23.75 -4.45
N LYS A 44 -9.50 23.41 -3.23
CA LYS A 44 -9.01 22.25 -2.48
C LYS A 44 -10.15 21.54 -1.74
N GLY A 45 -10.05 20.23 -1.63
CA GLY A 45 -11.09 19.42 -1.01
C GLY A 45 -10.56 18.12 -0.45
N TRP A 46 -11.25 17.58 0.55
CA TRP A 46 -11.04 16.25 1.08
C TRP A 46 -12.36 15.68 1.58
N HIS A 47 -12.51 14.36 1.52
CA HIS A 47 -13.74 13.70 1.94
C HIS A 47 -13.90 13.74 3.46
N LYS A 48 -14.98 14.35 3.98
CA LYS A 48 -15.14 14.62 5.43
C LYS A 48 -15.73 13.47 6.24
N GLY A 49 -16.40 12.52 5.59
CA GLY A 49 -17.08 11.42 6.27
C GLY A 49 -18.24 10.86 5.47
N VAL A 50 -18.81 9.76 5.96
CA VAL A 50 -19.86 8.99 5.27
C VAL A 50 -21.05 9.88 4.87
N GLY A 51 -21.43 9.82 3.59
CA GLY A 51 -22.55 10.58 3.03
C GLY A 51 -22.27 12.07 2.79
N GLN A 52 -21.07 12.55 3.13
CA GLN A 52 -20.62 13.89 2.76
C GLN A 52 -20.02 13.90 1.36
N ALA A 53 -19.84 15.10 0.80
CA ALA A 53 -19.22 15.29 -0.50
C ALA A 53 -17.83 14.63 -0.58
N HIS A 54 -17.51 14.11 -1.76
CA HIS A 54 -16.18 13.58 -2.08
C HIS A 54 -15.18 14.72 -2.29
N ALA A 55 -13.89 14.38 -2.33
CA ALA A 55 -12.82 15.37 -2.37
C ALA A 55 -12.87 16.25 -3.63
N GLU A 56 -13.23 15.68 -4.77
CA GLU A 56 -13.39 16.32 -6.06
C GLU A 56 -14.51 17.36 -6.01
N ILE A 57 -15.65 16.99 -5.45
CA ILE A 57 -16.80 17.87 -5.28
C ILE A 57 -16.47 19.02 -4.33
N GLU A 58 -15.79 18.73 -3.22
CA GLU A 58 -15.31 19.75 -2.28
C GLU A 58 -14.32 20.72 -2.94
N ALA A 59 -13.37 20.22 -3.74
CA ALA A 59 -12.40 21.07 -4.44
C ALA A 59 -13.08 21.97 -5.48
N ILE A 60 -14.02 21.43 -6.27
CA ILE A 60 -14.84 22.19 -7.21
C ILE A 60 -15.65 23.27 -6.47
N SER A 61 -16.26 22.90 -5.35
CA SER A 61 -17.11 23.81 -4.57
C SER A 61 -16.29 24.95 -3.95
N ASP A 62 -15.11 24.64 -3.40
CA ASP A 62 -14.16 25.63 -2.90
C ASP A 62 -13.73 26.59 -4.04
N ALA A 63 -13.40 26.09 -5.23
CA ALA A 63 -13.05 26.92 -6.38
C ALA A 63 -14.20 27.85 -6.81
N VAL A 64 -15.43 27.32 -6.89
CA VAL A 64 -16.61 28.12 -7.25
C VAL A 64 -16.87 29.20 -6.19
N SER A 65 -16.78 28.86 -4.90
CA SER A 65 -16.99 29.81 -3.80
C SER A 65 -15.97 30.96 -3.81
N ARG A 66 -14.79 30.75 -4.37
CA ARG A 66 -13.72 31.74 -4.55
C ARG A 66 -13.84 32.53 -5.87
N GLY A 67 -14.91 32.35 -6.63
CA GLY A 67 -15.12 33.05 -7.89
C GLY A 67 -14.29 32.51 -9.05
N HIS A 68 -13.90 31.22 -9.02
CA HIS A 68 -13.09 30.60 -10.07
C HIS A 68 -13.87 29.66 -11.01
N LEU A 69 -15.20 29.78 -11.06
CA LEU A 69 -16.06 28.96 -11.93
C LEU A 69 -15.61 29.00 -13.40
N GLY A 70 -15.35 30.20 -13.94
CA GLY A 70 -14.90 30.37 -15.33
C GLY A 70 -13.49 29.85 -15.63
N LYS A 71 -12.71 29.47 -14.60
CA LYS A 71 -11.35 28.93 -14.76
C LYS A 71 -11.33 27.42 -14.84
N LEU A 72 -12.39 26.73 -14.37
CA LEU A 72 -12.43 25.26 -14.29
C LEU A 72 -12.21 24.59 -15.64
N SER A 73 -12.73 25.17 -16.73
CA SER A 73 -12.60 24.62 -18.09
C SER A 73 -11.19 24.70 -18.68
N THR A 74 -10.25 25.29 -17.94
CA THR A 74 -8.83 25.39 -18.32
C THR A 74 -7.91 24.98 -17.16
N ALA A 75 -8.47 24.33 -16.13
CA ALA A 75 -7.75 23.88 -14.95
C ALA A 75 -7.42 22.38 -15.05
N SER A 76 -6.55 21.91 -14.15
CA SER A 76 -6.28 20.49 -13.95
C SER A 76 -6.70 20.08 -12.55
N LEU A 77 -7.41 18.95 -12.44
CA LEU A 77 -7.77 18.33 -11.17
C LEU A 77 -6.72 17.30 -10.78
N TYR A 78 -6.14 17.42 -9.60
CA TYR A 78 -5.28 16.40 -9.00
C TYR A 78 -6.04 15.72 -7.88
N VAL A 79 -6.17 14.40 -7.93
CA VAL A 79 -6.95 13.62 -6.95
C VAL A 79 -6.19 12.35 -6.54
N THR A 80 -6.19 12.04 -5.24
CA THR A 80 -5.35 10.96 -4.71
C THR A 80 -5.86 9.55 -5.03
N LEU A 81 -7.12 9.40 -5.41
CA LEU A 81 -7.77 8.14 -5.75
C LEU A 81 -8.61 8.33 -7.02
N GLU A 82 -8.76 7.28 -7.81
CA GLU A 82 -9.66 7.23 -8.96
C GLU A 82 -11.05 7.84 -8.64
N PRO A 83 -11.53 8.82 -9.45
CA PRO A 83 -12.86 9.39 -9.27
C PRO A 83 -13.96 8.36 -9.46
N CYS A 84 -14.99 8.39 -8.61
CA CYS A 84 -16.11 7.45 -8.74
C CYS A 84 -16.96 7.73 -9.98
N SER A 85 -17.30 6.66 -10.72
CA SER A 85 -18.17 6.69 -11.91
C SER A 85 -19.57 6.15 -11.68
N THR A 86 -19.81 5.47 -10.55
CA THR A 86 -21.11 4.89 -10.21
C THR A 86 -21.83 5.73 -9.17
N GLN A 87 -23.16 5.71 -9.23
CA GLN A 87 -23.98 6.43 -8.26
C GLN A 87 -24.00 5.67 -6.92
N GLY A 88 -23.53 6.34 -5.87
CA GLY A 88 -23.60 5.86 -4.50
C GLY A 88 -24.62 6.66 -3.67
N ARG A 89 -24.22 7.04 -2.46
CA ARG A 89 -25.00 7.97 -1.60
C ARG A 89 -24.97 9.40 -2.13
N THR A 90 -23.96 9.74 -2.93
CA THR A 90 -23.81 11.01 -3.66
C THR A 90 -23.69 10.72 -5.15
N PRO A 91 -23.99 11.70 -6.03
CA PRO A 91 -23.74 11.58 -7.46
C PRO A 91 -22.26 11.26 -7.78
N PRO A 92 -21.96 10.62 -8.93
CA PRO A 92 -20.60 10.30 -9.33
C PRO A 92 -19.72 11.54 -9.49
N CYS A 93 -18.45 11.44 -9.09
CA CYS A 93 -17.50 12.54 -9.25
C CYS A 93 -17.18 12.80 -10.73
N CYS A 94 -17.14 11.73 -11.55
CA CYS A 94 -16.94 11.88 -12.99
C CYS A 94 -17.99 12.79 -13.64
N SER A 95 -19.26 12.71 -13.24
CA SER A 95 -20.33 13.58 -13.77
C SER A 95 -20.05 15.04 -13.47
N ALA A 96 -19.65 15.37 -12.23
CA ALA A 96 -19.31 16.74 -11.86
C ALA A 96 -18.08 17.27 -12.61
N ILE A 97 -17.08 16.43 -12.88
CA ILE A 97 -15.90 16.80 -13.68
C ILE A 97 -16.32 17.22 -15.09
N LEU A 98 -17.20 16.44 -15.73
CA LEU A 98 -17.70 16.70 -17.09
C LEU A 98 -18.62 17.92 -17.14
N GLU A 99 -19.53 18.07 -16.19
CA GLU A 99 -20.41 19.24 -16.08
C GLU A 99 -19.63 20.55 -15.97
N ARG A 100 -18.50 20.52 -15.25
CA ARG A 100 -17.58 21.67 -15.10
C ARG A 100 -16.56 21.78 -16.23
N ARG A 101 -16.59 20.87 -17.20
CA ARG A 101 -15.72 20.80 -18.37
C ARG A 101 -14.22 20.84 -18.01
N ILE A 102 -13.84 20.20 -16.91
CA ILE A 102 -12.43 20.14 -16.49
C ILE A 102 -11.68 19.26 -17.51
N PRO A 103 -10.69 19.82 -18.25
CA PRO A 103 -10.09 19.13 -19.39
C PRO A 103 -9.05 18.06 -18.99
N LYS A 104 -8.47 18.16 -17.78
CA LYS A 104 -7.39 17.27 -17.33
C LYS A 104 -7.59 16.79 -15.90
N VAL A 105 -7.41 15.49 -15.68
CA VAL A 105 -7.48 14.83 -14.38
C VAL A 105 -6.22 14.00 -14.15
N VAL A 106 -5.46 14.34 -13.12
CA VAL A 106 -4.26 13.63 -12.67
C VAL A 106 -4.60 12.83 -11.42
N VAL A 107 -4.42 11.51 -11.49
CA VAL A 107 -4.87 10.53 -10.50
C VAL A 107 -3.68 9.87 -9.82
N GLY A 108 -3.75 9.82 -8.49
CA GLY A 108 -2.71 9.24 -7.67
C GLY A 108 -2.64 7.72 -7.79
N CYS A 109 -3.75 7.03 -7.46
CA CYS A 109 -3.85 5.58 -7.55
C CYS A 109 -5.23 5.14 -8.07
N ARG A 110 -5.28 3.98 -8.74
CA ARG A 110 -6.54 3.34 -9.17
C ARG A 110 -7.35 2.84 -7.97
N ASP A 111 -8.65 2.64 -8.14
CA ASP A 111 -9.48 2.05 -7.08
C ASP A 111 -8.99 0.62 -6.74
N PRO A 112 -8.72 0.30 -5.46
CA PRO A 112 -8.35 -1.06 -5.06
C PRO A 112 -9.49 -2.07 -5.22
N ASP A 113 -10.74 -1.63 -5.30
CA ASP A 113 -11.90 -2.49 -5.50
C ASP A 113 -12.03 -2.91 -6.97
N ALA A 114 -11.93 -4.21 -7.24
CA ALA A 114 -12.00 -4.75 -8.59
C ALA A 114 -13.32 -4.42 -9.32
N ARG A 115 -14.39 -4.10 -8.59
CA ARG A 115 -15.70 -3.72 -9.17
C ARG A 115 -15.70 -2.29 -9.73
N HIS A 116 -14.75 -1.46 -9.33
CA HIS A 116 -14.69 -0.04 -9.68
C HIS A 116 -13.41 0.35 -10.40
N ARG A 117 -12.33 -0.41 -10.20
CA ARG A 117 -10.99 -0.17 -10.75
C ARG A 117 -11.02 0.07 -12.26
N GLY A 118 -10.57 1.23 -12.69
CA GLY A 118 -10.44 1.61 -14.10
C GLY A 118 -11.69 2.22 -14.71
N ALA A 119 -12.88 1.91 -14.19
CA ALA A 119 -14.14 2.32 -14.81
C ALA A 119 -14.32 3.86 -14.84
N GLY A 120 -13.85 4.58 -13.82
CA GLY A 120 -13.93 6.04 -13.80
C GLY A 120 -12.93 6.70 -14.74
N LEU A 121 -11.75 6.09 -14.88
CA LEU A 121 -10.71 6.55 -15.78
C LEU A 121 -11.13 6.38 -17.24
N GLU A 122 -11.58 5.19 -17.62
CA GLU A 122 -12.08 4.87 -18.96
C GLU A 122 -13.26 5.76 -19.34
N PHE A 123 -14.20 5.97 -18.42
CA PHE A 123 -15.34 6.85 -18.65
C PHE A 123 -14.90 8.29 -18.94
N LEU A 124 -14.01 8.87 -18.13
CA LEU A 124 -13.51 10.24 -18.36
C LEU A 124 -12.74 10.35 -19.69
N THR A 125 -11.87 9.39 -20.00
CA THR A 125 -11.13 9.36 -21.26
C THR A 125 -12.06 9.26 -22.47
N SER A 126 -13.10 8.43 -22.41
CA SER A 126 -14.10 8.31 -23.49
C SER A 126 -14.85 9.61 -23.79
N GLN A 127 -14.91 10.53 -22.81
CA GLN A 127 -15.54 11.84 -22.93
C GLN A 127 -14.53 12.95 -23.31
N GLY A 128 -13.29 12.59 -23.66
CA GLY A 128 -12.26 13.52 -24.12
C GLY A 128 -11.50 14.24 -23.01
N VAL A 129 -11.58 13.77 -21.75
CA VAL A 129 -10.77 14.29 -20.64
C VAL A 129 -9.37 13.67 -20.71
N GLU A 130 -8.32 14.48 -20.62
CA GLU A 130 -6.94 14.01 -20.48
C GLU A 130 -6.76 13.40 -19.09
N VAL A 131 -6.41 12.11 -19.02
CA VAL A 131 -6.23 11.39 -17.76
C VAL A 131 -4.79 10.92 -17.62
N CYS A 132 -4.12 11.31 -16.53
CA CYS A 132 -2.79 10.82 -16.17
C CYS A 132 -2.90 10.05 -14.85
N VAL A 133 -2.36 8.83 -14.77
CA VAL A 133 -2.55 7.93 -13.61
C VAL A 133 -1.20 7.50 -13.06
N GLY A 134 -1.09 7.35 -11.74
CA GLY A 134 0.09 6.79 -11.09
C GLY A 134 1.03 7.82 -10.45
N VAL A 135 0.64 9.10 -10.44
CA VAL A 135 1.46 10.17 -9.86
C VAL A 135 1.51 10.04 -8.34
N GLU A 136 2.71 9.90 -7.77
CA GLU A 136 2.90 9.63 -6.32
C GLU A 136 2.07 8.43 -5.81
N GLU A 137 1.85 7.42 -6.66
CA GLU A 137 0.94 6.31 -6.40
C GLU A 137 1.19 5.61 -5.06
N ASN A 138 2.46 5.35 -4.74
CA ASN A 138 2.85 4.68 -3.51
C ASN A 138 2.36 5.42 -2.26
N ARG A 139 2.48 6.76 -2.25
CA ARG A 139 2.02 7.59 -1.14
C ARG A 139 0.51 7.66 -1.08
N CYS A 140 -0.17 7.70 -2.24
CA CYS A 140 -1.62 7.65 -2.31
C CYS A 140 -2.16 6.33 -1.73
N ARG A 141 -1.57 5.21 -2.11
CA ARG A 141 -1.90 3.87 -1.57
C ARG A 141 -1.59 3.73 -0.09
N GLU A 142 -0.58 4.42 0.44
CA GLU A 142 -0.30 4.42 1.88
C GLU A 142 -1.41 5.12 2.67
N ILE A 143 -1.95 6.24 2.17
CA ILE A 143 -3.07 6.95 2.82
C ILE A 143 -4.30 6.06 2.91
N ILE A 144 -4.62 5.32 1.84
CA ILE A 144 -5.81 4.45 1.80
C ILE A 144 -5.52 2.99 2.21
N ARG A 145 -4.39 2.70 2.86
CA ARG A 145 -3.96 1.31 3.16
C ARG A 145 -5.02 0.49 3.91
N GLY A 146 -5.73 1.11 4.85
CA GLY A 146 -6.82 0.47 5.59
C GLY A 146 -8.02 0.16 4.72
N PHE A 147 -8.42 1.11 3.87
CA PHE A 147 -9.51 0.90 2.90
C PHE A 147 -9.15 -0.23 1.93
N ARG A 148 -7.93 -0.20 1.36
CA ARG A 148 -7.41 -1.26 0.48
C ARG A 148 -7.50 -2.61 1.17
N MET A 149 -6.97 -2.74 2.39
CA MET A 149 -7.00 -3.99 3.14
C MET A 149 -8.42 -4.52 3.34
N ARG A 150 -9.36 -3.62 3.67
CA ARG A 150 -10.76 -4.00 3.90
C ARG A 150 -11.44 -4.48 2.63
N VAL A 151 -11.26 -3.78 1.51
CA VAL A 151 -11.94 -4.16 0.25
C VAL A 151 -11.31 -5.38 -0.42
N THR A 152 -9.99 -5.59 -0.29
CA THR A 152 -9.31 -6.73 -0.92
C THR A 152 -9.23 -7.97 -0.05
N GLN A 153 -9.16 -7.83 1.29
CA GLN A 153 -9.00 -8.95 2.21
C GLN A 153 -10.13 -9.07 3.25
N GLY A 154 -11.11 -8.16 3.26
CA GLY A 154 -12.25 -8.23 4.18
C GLY A 154 -11.92 -7.92 5.64
N ARG A 155 -10.73 -7.37 5.94
CA ARG A 155 -10.27 -7.08 7.31
C ARG A 155 -9.64 -5.68 7.42
N PRO A 156 -9.59 -5.06 8.61
CA PRO A 156 -8.85 -3.81 8.78
C PRO A 156 -7.33 -4.04 8.62
N TYR A 157 -6.63 -2.95 8.32
CA TYR A 157 -5.18 -2.87 8.46
C TYR A 157 -4.81 -2.71 9.94
N VAL A 158 -3.94 -3.58 10.45
CA VAL A 158 -3.62 -3.72 11.87
C VAL A 158 -2.22 -3.16 12.15
N ILE A 159 -2.18 -2.10 12.96
CA ILE A 159 -0.94 -1.46 13.43
C ILE A 159 -0.69 -1.89 14.87
N GLY A 160 0.38 -2.63 15.12
CA GLY A 160 0.85 -2.92 16.48
C GLY A 160 1.70 -1.78 16.99
N LYS A 161 1.43 -1.30 18.20
CA LYS A 161 2.24 -0.29 18.87
C LYS A 161 2.73 -0.80 20.21
N VAL A 162 4.01 -0.59 20.50
CA VAL A 162 4.61 -0.92 21.80
C VAL A 162 5.66 0.11 22.20
N GLY A 163 5.73 0.39 23.50
CA GLY A 163 6.82 1.17 24.10
C GLY A 163 7.72 0.21 24.88
N VAL A 164 9.02 0.29 24.66
CA VAL A 164 10.01 -0.62 25.22
C VAL A 164 11.25 0.12 25.69
N THR A 165 11.99 -0.50 26.60
CA THR A 165 13.36 -0.12 26.93
C THR A 165 14.29 -0.39 25.74
N LEU A 166 15.52 0.12 25.78
CA LEU A 166 16.49 -0.04 24.69
C LEU A 166 16.82 -1.52 24.40
N ASP A 167 16.79 -2.35 25.44
CA ASP A 167 16.96 -3.81 25.40
C ASP A 167 15.64 -4.59 25.22
N GLY A 168 14.55 -3.91 24.83
CA GLY A 168 13.31 -4.54 24.37
C GLY A 168 12.33 -5.01 25.45
N LYS A 169 12.34 -4.42 26.64
CA LYS A 169 11.43 -4.77 27.76
C LYS A 169 10.17 -3.92 27.73
N THR A 170 9.02 -4.55 27.98
CA THR A 170 7.70 -3.88 28.07
C THR A 170 7.29 -3.50 29.49
N GLN A 171 8.09 -3.89 30.48
CA GLN A 171 7.85 -3.65 31.88
C GLN A 171 9.14 -3.13 32.52
N ILE A 172 8.98 -2.18 33.43
CA ILE A 172 10.01 -1.67 34.31
C ILE A 172 9.55 -1.86 35.76
N PRO A 173 10.45 -1.97 36.74
CA PRO A 173 10.07 -2.08 38.15
C PRO A 173 9.13 -0.95 38.56
N ALA A 174 8.07 -1.26 39.32
CA ALA A 174 7.04 -0.28 39.67
C ALA A 174 7.58 0.99 40.38
N ALA A 175 8.73 0.87 41.07
CA ALA A 175 9.42 1.97 41.73
C ALA A 175 9.98 3.03 40.75
N GLU A 176 10.26 2.65 39.50
CA GLU A 176 10.79 3.52 38.43
C GLU A 176 9.67 4.30 37.71
N GLY A 177 8.43 4.08 38.10
CA GLY A 177 7.26 4.76 37.56
C GLY A 177 6.46 3.93 36.55
N ARG A 178 5.39 4.55 36.05
CA ARG A 178 4.38 3.88 35.22
C ARG A 178 4.75 3.83 33.73
N TRP A 179 5.57 4.75 33.25
CA TRP A 179 5.79 4.96 31.81
C TRP A 179 7.25 4.73 31.44
N ILE A 180 7.48 3.83 30.49
CA ILE A 180 8.80 3.61 29.89
C ILE A 180 9.19 4.78 28.98
N THR A 181 8.26 5.20 28.12
CA THR A 181 8.49 6.24 27.10
C THR A 181 8.07 7.63 27.59
N GLY A 182 8.80 8.65 27.16
CA GLY A 182 8.59 10.05 27.50
C GLY A 182 7.36 10.70 26.86
N ASP A 183 7.10 11.94 27.26
CA ASP A 183 5.88 12.71 26.92
C ASP A 183 5.72 12.92 25.41
N SER A 184 6.82 13.21 24.71
CA SER A 184 6.83 13.39 23.24
C SER A 184 6.35 12.13 22.51
N SER A 185 6.78 10.95 22.96
CA SER A 185 6.31 9.67 22.42
C SER A 185 4.83 9.45 22.72
N ARG A 186 4.37 9.79 23.93
CA ARG A 186 2.95 9.64 24.30
C ARG A 186 2.03 10.61 23.56
N GLU A 187 2.51 11.81 23.22
CA GLU A 187 1.80 12.75 22.34
C GLU A 187 1.75 12.25 20.89
N ASP A 188 2.83 11.62 20.41
CA ASP A 188 2.85 10.98 19.10
C ASP A 188 1.83 9.82 19.00
N VAL A 189 1.70 9.04 20.07
CA VAL A 189 0.66 8.00 20.18
C VAL A 189 -0.75 8.59 20.12
N GLN A 190 -0.97 9.78 20.70
CA GLN A 190 -2.26 10.46 20.57
C GLN A 190 -2.55 10.89 19.12
N ARG A 191 -1.52 11.29 18.35
CA ARG A 191 -1.67 11.48 16.90
C ARG A 191 -2.07 10.17 16.21
N LEU A 192 -1.35 9.07 16.46
CA LEU A 192 -1.63 7.77 15.84
C LEU A 192 -3.08 7.31 16.13
N ARG A 193 -3.53 7.42 17.38
CA ARG A 193 -4.92 7.13 17.78
C ARG A 193 -5.95 7.97 17.01
N SER A 194 -5.60 9.21 16.66
CA SER A 194 -6.50 10.11 15.94
C SER A 194 -6.64 9.77 14.45
N GLU A 195 -5.69 9.00 13.90
CA GLU A 195 -5.60 8.64 12.48
C GLU A 195 -6.16 7.25 12.17
N VAL A 196 -6.52 6.45 13.20
CA VAL A 196 -7.10 5.11 13.06
C VAL A 196 -8.59 5.08 13.43
N ASP A 197 -9.31 4.06 12.97
CA ASP A 197 -10.75 3.94 13.19
C ASP A 197 -11.06 3.33 14.56
N GLY A 198 -10.23 2.38 15.01
CA GLY A 198 -10.36 1.73 16.31
C GLY A 198 -9.04 1.49 17.04
N ILE A 199 -9.12 1.36 18.36
CA ILE A 199 -8.04 0.94 19.24
C ILE A 199 -8.38 -0.40 19.88
N CYS A 200 -7.45 -1.33 19.82
CA CYS A 200 -7.59 -2.69 20.27
C CYS A 200 -6.65 -2.97 21.44
N VAL A 201 -7.17 -3.66 22.46
CA VAL A 201 -6.42 -4.03 23.67
C VAL A 201 -6.81 -5.44 24.12
N GLY A 202 -5.84 -6.17 24.69
CA GLY A 202 -6.08 -7.44 25.34
C GLY A 202 -6.63 -7.28 26.77
N GLY A 203 -7.46 -8.22 27.22
CA GLY A 203 -8.05 -8.24 28.56
C GLY A 203 -7.00 -8.23 29.69
N ALA A 204 -5.84 -8.85 29.47
CA ALA A 204 -4.73 -8.81 30.41
C ALA A 204 -4.21 -7.39 30.65
N THR A 205 -4.04 -6.58 29.59
CA THR A 205 -3.63 -5.18 29.70
C THR A 205 -4.69 -4.34 30.43
N ILE A 206 -5.98 -4.60 30.21
CA ILE A 206 -7.04 -3.89 30.96
C ILE A 206 -6.95 -4.21 32.45
N ARG A 207 -6.77 -5.48 32.82
CA ARG A 207 -6.66 -5.88 34.22
C ARG A 207 -5.41 -5.32 34.91
N ALA A 208 -4.31 -5.18 34.19
CA ALA A 208 -3.05 -4.66 34.73
C ALA A 208 -3.04 -3.12 34.82
N ASP A 209 -3.44 -2.43 33.74
CA ASP A 209 -3.21 -1.00 33.58
C ASP A 209 -4.46 -0.13 33.68
N ASP A 210 -5.65 -0.75 33.59
CA ASP A 210 -6.96 -0.10 33.54
C ASP A 210 -6.96 1.20 32.67
N PRO A 211 -6.71 1.10 31.35
CA PRO A 211 -6.54 2.26 30.50
C PRO A 211 -7.87 2.81 29.97
N PHE A 212 -7.96 4.13 29.79
CA PHE A 212 -9.09 4.78 29.09
C PHE A 212 -9.10 4.52 27.58
N LEU A 213 -7.91 4.39 26.97
CA LEU A 213 -7.73 4.25 25.51
C LEU A 213 -8.38 5.37 24.69
N ASN A 214 -8.44 6.58 25.25
CA ASN A 214 -9.08 7.74 24.65
C ASN A 214 -8.13 8.66 23.85
N LEU A 215 -8.75 9.63 23.18
CA LEU A 215 -8.10 10.81 22.61
C LEU A 215 -8.15 11.97 23.61
N ARG A 216 -7.08 12.75 23.69
CA ARG A 216 -6.93 13.87 24.62
C ARG A 216 -6.54 15.16 23.91
N GLY A 217 -6.76 16.30 24.57
CA GLY A 217 -6.33 17.62 24.10
C GLY A 217 -6.83 17.95 22.69
N ARG A 218 -5.92 18.41 21.81
CA ARG A 218 -6.25 18.76 20.42
C ARG A 218 -6.80 17.59 19.60
N TRP A 219 -6.42 16.36 19.93
CA TRP A 219 -6.84 15.17 19.20
C TRP A 219 -8.30 14.81 19.47
N ARG A 220 -8.77 15.02 20.71
CA ARG A 220 -10.19 14.91 21.05
C ARG A 220 -11.03 15.96 20.31
N LYS A 221 -10.54 17.19 20.19
CA LYS A 221 -11.21 18.26 19.43
C LYS A 221 -11.33 17.91 17.94
N ARG A 222 -10.29 17.30 17.36
CA ARG A 222 -10.30 16.83 15.97
C ARG A 222 -11.32 15.69 15.75
N ARG A 223 -11.56 14.85 16.76
CA ARG A 223 -12.48 13.71 16.66
C ARG A 223 -13.44 13.64 17.85
N PRO A 224 -14.50 14.47 17.87
CA PRO A 224 -15.44 14.55 18.99
C PRO A 224 -16.18 13.25 19.27
N LEU A 225 -16.51 12.48 18.22
CA LEU A 225 -17.14 11.15 18.32
C LEU A 225 -16.20 10.06 18.86
N GLY A 226 -14.93 10.41 19.08
CA GLY A 226 -13.93 9.55 19.70
C GLY A 226 -13.52 8.34 18.86
N LEU A 227 -12.85 7.40 19.53
CA LEU A 227 -12.19 6.25 18.92
C LEU A 227 -12.93 4.96 19.31
N LYS A 228 -13.21 4.09 18.32
CA LYS A 228 -13.86 2.81 18.59
C LYS A 228 -12.95 1.95 19.45
N ARG A 229 -13.38 1.57 20.65
CA ARG A 229 -12.62 0.70 21.54
C ARG A 229 -12.96 -0.75 21.24
N ILE A 230 -11.94 -1.59 21.15
CA ILE A 230 -12.02 -3.02 20.86
C ILE A 230 -11.28 -3.76 21.96
N VAL A 231 -11.94 -4.73 22.56
CA VAL A 231 -11.41 -5.49 23.69
C VAL A 231 -11.45 -6.96 23.37
N LEU A 232 -10.28 -7.61 23.40
CA LEU A 232 -10.12 -9.03 23.13
C LEU A 232 -9.75 -9.75 24.42
N SER A 233 -10.45 -10.81 24.78
CA SER A 233 -10.13 -11.60 25.98
C SER A 233 -10.40 -13.09 25.74
N ASP A 234 -9.44 -13.92 26.11
CA ASP A 234 -9.49 -15.39 26.11
C ASP A 234 -9.65 -15.96 27.52
N ALA A 235 -9.45 -15.12 28.55
CA ALA A 235 -9.54 -15.52 29.94
C ALA A 235 -9.93 -14.37 30.85
N GLY A 236 -10.65 -14.73 31.92
CA GLY A 236 -11.08 -13.82 32.98
C GLY A 236 -12.16 -12.83 32.55
N ASN A 237 -13.05 -12.49 33.48
CA ASN A 237 -13.97 -11.39 33.25
C ASN A 237 -13.22 -10.06 33.31
N ILE A 238 -13.61 -9.12 32.45
CA ILE A 238 -13.14 -7.74 32.55
C ILE A 238 -14.11 -7.02 33.49
N PRO A 239 -13.62 -6.32 34.53
CA PRO A 239 -14.50 -5.57 35.43
C PRO A 239 -15.39 -4.61 34.65
N SER A 240 -16.70 -4.62 34.94
CA SER A 240 -17.65 -3.67 34.32
C SER A 240 -17.33 -2.21 34.65
N THR A 241 -16.56 -1.98 35.72
CA THR A 241 -16.05 -0.68 36.16
C THR A 241 -14.73 -0.28 35.49
N ALA A 242 -14.17 -1.08 34.59
CA ALA A 242 -12.91 -0.75 33.93
C ALA A 242 -13.07 0.55 33.11
N LYS A 243 -12.06 1.42 33.16
CA LYS A 243 -12.08 2.75 32.51
C LYS A 243 -12.32 2.68 31.01
N VAL A 244 -11.92 1.57 30.37
CA VAL A 244 -12.20 1.32 28.96
C VAL A 244 -13.71 1.26 28.65
N PHE A 245 -14.59 1.02 29.63
CA PHE A 245 -16.05 1.07 29.47
C PHE A 245 -16.65 2.42 29.85
N LEU A 246 -15.94 3.24 30.62
CA LEU A 246 -16.46 4.47 31.22
C LEU A 246 -16.26 5.73 30.36
N GLU A 247 -15.50 5.68 29.25
CA GLU A 247 -15.32 6.88 28.42
C GLU A 247 -16.61 7.31 27.70
N ASP A 248 -16.99 8.57 27.94
CA ASP A 248 -18.15 9.21 27.34
C ASP A 248 -17.99 9.55 25.85
N GLY A 249 -19.10 9.49 25.11
CA GLY A 249 -19.20 9.96 23.73
C GLY A 249 -18.57 9.08 22.64
N CYS A 250 -18.00 7.92 23.00
CA CYS A 250 -17.35 7.00 22.03
C CYS A 250 -18.16 5.70 21.77
N GLY A 251 -19.34 5.59 22.37
CA GLY A 251 -20.15 4.36 22.39
C GLY A 251 -19.51 3.21 23.17
N ALA A 252 -20.27 2.15 23.44
CA ALA A 252 -19.76 0.98 24.14
C ALA A 252 -18.60 0.32 23.35
N PRO A 253 -17.55 -0.17 24.04
CA PRO A 253 -16.50 -0.97 23.41
C PRO A 253 -17.06 -2.22 22.74
N LEU A 254 -16.45 -2.63 21.63
CA LEU A 254 -16.67 -3.95 21.04
C LEU A 254 -15.88 -4.96 21.87
N TYR A 255 -16.59 -5.85 22.57
CA TYR A 255 -15.98 -6.89 23.40
C TYR A 255 -16.08 -8.25 22.72
N PHE A 256 -14.94 -8.86 22.42
CA PHE A 256 -14.84 -10.19 21.85
C PHE A 256 -14.20 -11.12 22.87
N ARG A 257 -14.94 -12.19 23.18
CA ARG A 257 -14.52 -13.21 24.14
C ARG A 257 -14.44 -14.57 23.46
N ASP A 258 -13.32 -15.27 23.67
CA ASP A 258 -13.13 -16.66 23.20
C ASP A 258 -13.36 -16.82 21.68
N ARG A 259 -12.95 -15.81 20.89
CA ARG A 259 -13.05 -15.77 19.42
C ARG A 259 -11.68 -15.84 18.77
N LYS A 260 -11.59 -16.53 17.63
CA LYS A 260 -10.38 -16.57 16.80
C LYS A 260 -10.07 -15.19 16.25
N LEU A 261 -8.79 -14.79 16.24
CA LEU A 261 -8.39 -13.45 15.80
C LEU A 261 -8.81 -13.16 14.37
N LYS A 262 -8.65 -14.11 13.44
CA LYS A 262 -9.08 -13.95 12.05
C LYS A 262 -10.57 -13.60 11.91
N GLU A 263 -11.45 -14.27 12.69
CA GLU A 263 -12.89 -13.98 12.68
C GLU A 263 -13.18 -12.59 13.23
N VAL A 264 -12.48 -12.19 14.30
CA VAL A 264 -12.62 -10.85 14.87
C VAL A 264 -12.22 -9.80 13.83
N MET A 265 -11.09 -9.98 13.12
CA MET A 265 -10.65 -9.05 12.09
C MET A 265 -11.65 -8.94 10.94
N GLN A 266 -12.26 -10.05 10.51
CA GLN A 266 -13.32 -10.06 9.50
C GLN A 266 -14.60 -9.35 9.97
N ASP A 267 -15.02 -9.56 11.23
CA ASP A 267 -16.16 -8.86 11.83
C ASP A 267 -15.91 -7.35 11.90
N LEU A 268 -14.71 -6.92 12.31
CA LEU A 268 -14.32 -5.51 12.32
C LEU A 268 -14.33 -4.90 10.90
N GLY A 269 -13.85 -5.63 9.90
CA GLY A 269 -13.91 -5.22 8.50
C GLY A 269 -15.35 -5.07 8.00
N THR A 270 -16.23 -6.01 8.35
CA THR A 270 -17.67 -5.97 8.03
C THR A 270 -18.37 -4.78 8.67
N ARG A 271 -17.95 -4.38 9.88
CA ARG A 271 -18.41 -3.16 10.57
C ARG A 271 -17.86 -1.87 9.95
N GLY A 272 -17.03 -1.96 8.92
CA GLY A 272 -16.52 -0.82 8.18
C GLY A 272 -15.26 -0.18 8.77
N LEU A 273 -14.56 -0.83 9.70
CA LEU A 273 -13.27 -0.33 10.19
C LEU A 273 -12.19 -0.59 9.12
N ASN A 274 -11.50 0.46 8.68
CA ASN A 274 -10.41 0.37 7.73
C ASN A 274 -9.09 0.11 8.45
N THR A 275 -8.84 0.75 9.60
CA THR A 275 -7.57 0.65 10.34
C THR A 275 -7.79 0.51 11.83
N ILE A 276 -7.04 -0.37 12.48
CA ILE A 276 -7.01 -0.49 13.94
C ILE A 276 -5.58 -0.36 14.49
N LEU A 277 -5.45 0.26 15.66
CA LEU A 277 -4.21 0.33 16.44
C LEU A 277 -4.30 -0.63 17.62
N VAL A 278 -3.37 -1.57 17.73
CA VAL A 278 -3.27 -2.51 18.85
C VAL A 278 -2.26 -1.95 19.85
N GLU A 279 -2.74 -1.55 21.03
CA GLU A 279 -1.92 -1.14 22.16
C GLU A 279 -2.08 -2.16 23.29
N SER A 280 -1.34 -3.27 23.20
CA SER A 280 -1.40 -4.35 24.19
C SER A 280 0.00 -4.91 24.48
N GLY A 281 0.07 -5.83 25.44
CA GLY A 281 1.30 -6.54 25.77
C GLY A 281 1.78 -7.48 24.66
N GLY A 282 2.97 -8.05 24.86
CA GLY A 282 3.65 -8.89 23.86
C GLY A 282 2.83 -10.08 23.38
N THR A 283 1.97 -10.67 24.22
CA THR A 283 1.17 -11.86 23.86
C THR A 283 0.21 -11.63 22.69
N LEU A 284 -0.58 -10.54 22.72
CA LEU A 284 -1.54 -10.26 21.64
C LEU A 284 -0.83 -9.87 20.35
N LEU A 285 0.22 -9.05 20.45
CA LEU A 285 1.03 -8.66 19.29
C LEU A 285 1.71 -9.87 18.64
N LYS A 286 2.26 -10.79 19.45
CA LYS A 286 2.81 -12.08 19.01
C LYS A 286 1.76 -12.92 18.29
N ALA A 287 0.56 -13.08 18.86
CA ALA A 287 -0.51 -13.86 18.25
C ALA A 287 -0.91 -13.30 16.88
N LEU A 288 -1.11 -11.98 16.78
CA LEU A 288 -1.41 -11.30 15.51
C LEU A 288 -0.29 -11.49 14.47
N TYR A 289 0.97 -11.42 14.91
CA TYR A 289 2.09 -11.67 14.03
C TYR A 289 2.12 -13.11 13.50
N LEU A 290 2.04 -14.11 14.40
CA LEU A 290 2.06 -15.52 14.03
C LEU A 290 0.90 -15.90 13.12
N GLU A 291 -0.28 -15.28 13.29
CA GLU A 291 -1.48 -15.57 12.49
C GLU A 291 -1.56 -14.85 11.14
N GLY A 292 -0.57 -14.05 10.73
CA GLY A 292 -0.71 -13.33 9.45
C GLY A 292 -1.42 -11.98 9.54
N LEU A 293 -1.77 -11.51 10.73
CA LEU A 293 -2.76 -10.43 10.95
C LEU A 293 -2.16 -9.08 11.36
N LEU A 294 -0.89 -9.03 11.74
CA LEU A 294 -0.17 -7.78 12.04
C LEU A 294 0.45 -7.22 10.74
N ASP A 295 0.03 -6.03 10.29
CA ASP A 295 0.51 -5.44 9.03
C ASP A 295 1.67 -4.46 9.24
N GLU A 296 1.66 -3.75 10.36
CA GLU A 296 2.64 -2.71 10.68
C GLU A 296 3.02 -2.77 12.16
N LEU A 297 4.29 -2.53 12.48
CA LEU A 297 4.79 -2.46 13.83
C LEU A 297 5.44 -1.10 14.08
N ILE A 298 5.00 -0.45 15.16
CA ILE A 298 5.55 0.79 15.69
C ILE A 298 6.14 0.50 17.07
N VAL A 299 7.45 0.70 17.20
CA VAL A 299 8.17 0.48 18.46
C VAL A 299 8.78 1.79 18.92
N TYR A 300 8.47 2.23 20.14
CA TYR A 300 9.15 3.35 20.79
C TYR A 300 10.20 2.79 21.75
N TYR A 301 11.46 3.07 21.49
CA TYR A 301 12.59 2.73 22.34
C TYR A 301 12.93 3.90 23.25
N ALA A 302 12.77 3.72 24.55
CA ALA A 302 13.30 4.64 25.56
C ALA A 302 14.78 4.31 25.83
N PRO A 303 15.65 5.30 26.08
CA PRO A 303 17.08 5.09 26.35
C PRO A 303 17.32 4.63 27.79
N VAL A 304 16.61 3.59 28.22
CA VAL A 304 16.70 2.94 29.53
C VAL A 304 16.96 1.46 29.30
N MET A 305 17.71 0.81 30.20
CA MET A 305 17.94 -0.63 30.18
C MET A 305 17.04 -1.31 31.21
N GLY A 306 16.16 -2.22 30.78
CA GLY A 306 15.21 -2.89 31.67
C GLY A 306 15.73 -4.17 32.30
N GLY A 307 16.60 -4.92 31.61
CA GLY A 307 17.14 -6.20 32.08
C GLY A 307 16.10 -7.34 32.13
N GLY A 308 16.50 -8.51 32.62
CA GLY A 308 15.62 -9.67 32.82
C GLY A 308 15.24 -10.45 31.54
N PRO A 309 14.48 -11.55 31.66
CA PRO A 309 14.25 -12.50 30.56
C PRO A 309 13.12 -12.10 29.58
N ALA A 310 12.20 -11.22 29.96
CA ALA A 310 11.02 -10.92 29.13
C ALA A 310 11.39 -10.05 27.92
N SER A 311 10.95 -10.41 26.71
CA SER A 311 11.06 -9.57 25.49
C SER A 311 9.67 -9.17 25.02
N PHE A 312 9.54 -7.98 24.43
CA PHE A 312 8.26 -7.52 23.88
C PHE A 312 7.76 -8.38 22.71
N PHE A 313 8.66 -9.10 22.04
CA PHE A 313 8.39 -9.85 20.82
C PHE A 313 9.15 -11.18 20.81
N ASP A 314 8.81 -12.04 21.77
CA ASP A 314 9.37 -13.40 21.88
C ASP A 314 8.77 -14.33 20.81
N LEU A 315 9.41 -14.43 19.64
CA LEU A 315 8.97 -15.28 18.53
C LEU A 315 9.81 -16.57 18.46
N PRO A 316 9.19 -17.74 18.18
CA PRO A 316 9.94 -18.95 17.93
C PRO A 316 10.69 -18.87 16.59
N GLY A 317 11.97 -19.24 16.56
CA GLY A 317 12.73 -19.45 15.31
C GLY A 317 13.78 -18.38 14.96
N ARG A 318 13.94 -18.11 13.65
CA ARG A 318 15.02 -17.29 13.02
C ARG A 318 14.79 -15.78 13.13
N LEU A 319 15.78 -15.00 12.70
CA LEU A 319 15.69 -13.55 12.48
C LEU A 319 14.49 -13.18 11.60
N HIS A 320 13.59 -12.35 12.14
CA HIS A 320 12.45 -11.79 11.42
C HIS A 320 12.83 -10.41 10.87
N HIS A 321 12.87 -10.27 9.54
CA HIS A 321 13.15 -8.97 8.92
C HIS A 321 11.87 -8.13 8.82
N TRP A 322 11.98 -6.88 9.27
CA TRP A 322 10.92 -5.87 9.16
C TRP A 322 11.45 -4.74 8.28
N PRO A 323 11.00 -4.63 7.02
CA PRO A 323 11.38 -3.52 6.17
C PRO A 323 11.09 -2.18 6.87
N VAL A 324 12.15 -1.41 7.07
CA VAL A 324 12.10 -0.15 7.81
C VAL A 324 11.46 0.93 6.95
N SER A 325 10.41 1.57 7.47
CA SER A 325 9.82 2.75 6.84
C SER A 325 10.37 4.06 7.42
N GLU A 326 10.66 4.08 8.72
CA GLU A 326 11.11 5.29 9.41
C GLU A 326 11.81 4.96 10.73
N TRP A 327 12.89 5.68 11.00
CA TRP A 327 13.41 5.92 12.35
C TRP A 327 13.26 7.41 12.67
N LYS A 328 12.70 7.73 13.84
CA LYS A 328 12.46 9.13 14.22
C LYS A 328 12.60 9.35 15.72
N SER A 329 13.28 10.42 16.12
CA SER A 329 13.41 10.81 17.52
C SER A 329 12.16 11.51 18.05
N PHE A 330 11.85 11.28 19.33
CA PHE A 330 10.76 11.90 20.08
C PHE A 330 11.26 12.27 21.48
N GLY A 331 11.86 13.46 21.59
CA GLY A 331 12.65 13.78 22.78
C GLY A 331 13.87 12.86 22.85
N SER A 332 14.04 12.18 23.98
CA SER A 332 15.11 11.18 24.18
C SER A 332 14.78 9.79 23.60
N ASP A 333 13.52 9.54 23.27
CA ASP A 333 13.08 8.26 22.74
C ASP A 333 13.30 8.18 21.22
N MET A 334 13.35 6.96 20.70
CA MET A 334 13.44 6.70 19.27
C MET A 334 12.30 5.78 18.81
N ARG A 335 11.58 6.18 17.76
CA ARG A 335 10.52 5.40 17.16
C ARG A 335 11.01 4.69 15.91
N PHE A 336 10.83 3.37 15.89
CA PHE A 336 10.85 2.53 14.70
C PHE A 336 9.44 2.39 14.14
N ARG A 337 9.31 2.46 12.81
CA ARG A 337 8.10 2.08 12.08
C ARG A 337 8.48 1.13 10.95
N GLY A 338 7.91 -0.06 10.93
CA GLY A 338 8.17 -1.07 9.90
C GLY A 338 6.91 -1.83 9.51
N TRP A 339 6.92 -2.37 8.30
CA TRP A 339 5.85 -3.23 7.80
C TRP A 339 6.20 -4.68 8.10
N ARG A 340 5.18 -5.53 8.23
CA ARG A 340 5.43 -6.96 8.20
C ARG A 340 6.03 -7.31 6.83
N GLY A 341 7.22 -7.88 6.83
CA GLY A 341 7.78 -8.51 5.64
C GLY A 341 6.85 -9.63 5.18
N SER A 342 6.48 -9.61 3.89
CA SER A 342 5.66 -10.69 3.34
C SER A 342 6.44 -12.00 3.32
N THR A 343 5.75 -13.10 3.63
CA THR A 343 6.27 -14.46 3.43
C THR A 343 5.99 -14.99 2.03
N LYS A 344 5.15 -14.28 1.26
CA LYS A 344 4.90 -14.62 -0.14
C LYS A 344 6.17 -14.38 -0.93
N LYS A 345 6.35 -15.21 -1.95
CA LYS A 345 7.50 -15.19 -2.83
C LYS A 345 7.01 -14.96 -4.25
N ALA A 346 7.85 -14.39 -5.10
CA ALA A 346 7.54 -14.20 -6.51
C ALA A 346 8.64 -14.67 -7.45
N VAL A 347 8.28 -15.05 -8.66
CA VAL A 347 9.19 -15.17 -9.79
C VAL A 347 8.87 -14.04 -10.75
N PHE A 348 9.85 -13.19 -10.99
CA PHE A 348 9.76 -12.08 -11.92
C PHE A 348 10.35 -12.48 -13.27
N PHE A 349 9.63 -12.15 -14.34
CA PHE A 349 10.04 -12.44 -15.71
C PHE A 349 10.23 -11.12 -16.45
N ASP A 350 11.32 -10.98 -17.21
CA ASP A 350 11.36 -10.02 -18.29
C ASP A 350 10.40 -10.44 -19.43
N ARG A 351 10.02 -9.50 -20.30
CA ARG A 351 9.12 -9.77 -21.41
C ARG A 351 9.90 -10.16 -22.67
N ASP A 352 10.76 -9.27 -23.16
CA ASP A 352 11.36 -9.37 -24.49
C ASP A 352 12.67 -10.17 -24.39
N GLY A 353 12.73 -11.35 -25.02
CA GLY A 353 13.85 -12.28 -24.87
C GLY A 353 13.63 -13.37 -23.81
N VAL A 354 12.60 -13.24 -22.97
CA VAL A 354 12.20 -14.25 -21.98
C VAL A 354 10.78 -14.76 -22.24
N VAL A 355 9.75 -13.91 -22.11
CA VAL A 355 8.37 -14.34 -22.34
C VAL A 355 8.06 -14.46 -23.83
N ASN A 356 8.44 -13.46 -24.61
CA ASN A 356 8.39 -13.49 -26.07
C ASN A 356 9.78 -13.46 -26.69
N ALA A 357 9.86 -13.85 -27.96
CA ALA A 357 11.06 -13.74 -28.76
C ALA A 357 11.63 -12.32 -28.72
N SER A 358 12.95 -12.21 -28.62
CA SER A 358 13.64 -10.92 -28.61
C SER A 358 13.43 -10.20 -29.94
N PRO A 359 13.06 -8.90 -29.94
CA PRO A 359 13.03 -8.07 -31.13
C PRO A 359 14.43 -7.50 -31.50
N GLY A 360 15.52 -8.00 -30.91
CA GLY A 360 16.85 -7.44 -31.08
C GLY A 360 17.00 -6.08 -30.39
N ALA A 361 17.41 -5.06 -31.16
CA ALA A 361 17.56 -3.70 -30.64
C ALA A 361 16.23 -2.93 -30.47
N GLY A 362 15.10 -3.52 -30.85
CA GLY A 362 13.77 -2.89 -30.87
C GLY A 362 12.87 -3.26 -29.70
N TYR A 363 11.55 -3.13 -29.93
CA TYR A 363 10.48 -3.56 -29.03
C TYR A 363 9.46 -4.35 -29.82
N VAL A 364 8.76 -5.28 -29.17
CA VAL A 364 7.53 -5.86 -29.72
C VAL A 364 6.41 -4.83 -29.52
N LEU A 365 5.98 -4.23 -30.64
CA LEU A 365 5.05 -3.08 -30.65
C LEU A 365 3.59 -3.48 -30.88
N SER A 366 3.34 -4.69 -31.38
CA SER A 366 1.99 -5.18 -31.66
C SER A 366 1.83 -6.67 -31.32
N TRP A 367 0.59 -7.10 -31.17
CA TRP A 367 0.26 -8.50 -30.90
C TRP A 367 0.74 -9.45 -32.01
N ASP A 368 0.71 -9.02 -33.28
CA ASP A 368 1.14 -9.85 -34.40
C ASP A 368 2.65 -10.13 -34.39
N GLN A 369 3.42 -9.30 -33.70
CA GLN A 369 4.86 -9.52 -33.46
C GLN A 369 5.12 -10.37 -32.21
N PHE A 370 4.09 -10.62 -31.39
CA PHE A 370 4.24 -11.29 -30.10
C PHE A 370 4.28 -12.81 -30.28
N ILE A 371 5.48 -13.39 -30.22
CA ILE A 371 5.69 -14.84 -30.33
C ILE A 371 6.20 -15.35 -28.98
N PHE A 372 5.43 -16.19 -28.31
CA PHE A 372 5.85 -16.83 -27.05
C PHE A 372 7.10 -17.70 -27.25
N ASN A 373 8.06 -17.57 -26.34
CA ASN A 373 9.22 -18.45 -26.37
C ASN A 373 8.85 -19.89 -25.95
N PRO A 374 9.52 -20.92 -26.51
CA PRO A 374 9.24 -22.32 -26.16
C PRO A 374 9.35 -22.58 -24.65
N GLY A 375 8.36 -23.26 -24.08
CA GLY A 375 8.38 -23.67 -22.66
C GLY A 375 7.97 -22.59 -21.66
N ILE A 376 7.79 -21.32 -22.06
CA ILE A 376 7.49 -20.24 -21.10
C ILE A 376 6.18 -20.44 -20.34
N ILE A 377 5.11 -20.86 -21.02
CA ILE A 377 3.81 -21.08 -20.41
C ILE A 377 3.93 -22.16 -19.30
N ALA A 378 4.66 -23.23 -19.59
CA ALA A 378 4.94 -24.29 -18.63
C ALA A 378 5.80 -23.79 -17.45
N ALA A 379 6.80 -22.94 -17.71
CA ALA A 379 7.65 -22.36 -16.67
C ALA A 379 6.86 -21.45 -15.71
N ILE A 380 6.02 -20.56 -16.24
CA ILE A 380 5.15 -19.70 -15.43
C ILE A 380 4.19 -20.57 -14.60
N LYS A 381 3.58 -21.59 -15.21
CA LYS A 381 2.72 -22.53 -14.50
C LYS A 381 3.43 -23.24 -13.36
N VAL A 382 4.65 -23.74 -13.57
CA VAL A 382 5.47 -24.36 -12.52
C VAL A 382 5.69 -23.40 -11.35
N ALA A 383 6.03 -22.13 -11.61
CA ALA A 383 6.19 -21.15 -10.55
C ALA A 383 4.92 -20.98 -9.71
N LYS A 384 3.75 -20.87 -10.36
CA LYS A 384 2.45 -20.77 -9.66
C LYS A 384 2.12 -22.03 -8.87
N ASP A 385 2.31 -23.21 -9.46
CA ASP A 385 2.04 -24.50 -8.83
C ASP A 385 2.96 -24.73 -7.61
N SER A 386 4.17 -24.15 -7.60
CA SER A 386 5.09 -24.10 -6.44
C SER A 386 4.72 -23.04 -5.39
N GLY A 387 3.58 -22.36 -5.52
CA GLY A 387 3.08 -21.37 -4.56
C GLY A 387 3.75 -19.99 -4.63
N TYR A 388 4.49 -19.71 -5.71
CA TYR A 388 5.04 -18.38 -5.99
C TYR A 388 4.01 -17.53 -6.75
N LEU A 389 3.96 -16.24 -6.45
CA LEU A 389 3.35 -15.27 -7.34
C LEU A 389 4.24 -15.10 -8.59
N VAL A 390 3.67 -14.68 -9.70
CA VAL A 390 4.39 -14.46 -10.95
C VAL A 390 4.18 -13.03 -11.42
N GLY A 391 5.27 -12.30 -11.66
CA GLY A 391 5.22 -10.90 -12.09
C GLY A 391 5.97 -10.68 -13.39
N LEU A 392 5.45 -9.82 -14.27
CA LEU A 392 6.19 -9.36 -15.44
C LEU A 392 6.84 -8.00 -15.15
N LEU A 393 8.16 -7.89 -15.35
CA LEU A 393 8.92 -6.64 -15.22
C LEU A 393 9.48 -6.28 -16.59
N THR A 394 9.05 -5.19 -17.21
CA THR A 394 9.43 -4.90 -18.61
C THR A 394 9.73 -3.43 -18.87
N SER A 395 10.63 -3.16 -19.81
CA SER A 395 11.04 -1.82 -20.25
C SER A 395 10.46 -1.53 -21.63
N GLN A 396 9.38 -0.74 -21.71
CA GLN A 396 8.61 -0.47 -22.92
C GLN A 396 8.73 0.99 -23.34
N ARG A 397 9.97 1.41 -23.67
CA ARG A 397 10.26 2.80 -24.08
C ARG A 397 9.74 3.14 -25.48
N GLY A 398 9.17 2.17 -26.21
CA GLY A 398 8.41 2.46 -27.43
C GLY A 398 7.29 3.47 -27.17
N VAL A 399 6.70 3.46 -25.96
CA VAL A 399 5.72 4.46 -25.52
C VAL A 399 6.34 5.86 -25.41
N GLU A 400 7.47 5.98 -24.70
CA GLU A 400 8.23 7.23 -24.55
C GLU A 400 8.65 7.81 -25.91
N LYS A 401 9.01 6.93 -26.85
CA LYS A 401 9.46 7.29 -28.20
C LYS A 401 8.32 7.59 -29.18
N GLY A 402 7.06 7.37 -28.79
CA GLY A 402 5.91 7.51 -29.68
C GLY A 402 5.80 6.43 -30.77
N GLU A 403 6.51 5.31 -30.61
CA GLU A 403 6.45 4.13 -31.50
C GLU A 403 5.19 3.29 -31.24
N MET A 404 4.62 3.39 -30.04
CA MET A 404 3.32 2.84 -29.67
C MET A 404 2.64 3.72 -28.62
N SER A 405 1.31 3.70 -28.55
CA SER A 405 0.55 4.34 -27.50
C SER A 405 0.49 3.48 -26.24
N LEU A 406 0.15 4.11 -25.09
CA LEU A 406 -0.08 3.38 -23.85
C LEU A 406 -1.25 2.39 -23.98
N GLY A 407 -2.31 2.76 -24.70
CA GLY A 407 -3.46 1.89 -24.93
C GLY A 407 -3.13 0.65 -25.77
N GLU A 408 -2.26 0.79 -26.78
CA GLU A 408 -1.78 -0.36 -27.57
C GLU A 408 -0.91 -1.30 -26.73
N LEU A 409 -0.12 -0.77 -25.80
CA LEU A 409 0.65 -1.59 -24.86
C LEU A 409 -0.28 -2.36 -23.92
N GLU A 410 -1.30 -1.69 -23.39
CA GLU A 410 -2.32 -2.29 -22.52
C GLU A 410 -3.10 -3.39 -23.26
N ASP A 411 -3.50 -3.19 -24.53
CA ASP A 411 -4.17 -4.23 -25.35
C ASP A 411 -3.25 -5.43 -25.58
N LEU A 412 -1.97 -5.19 -25.91
CA LEU A 412 -0.99 -6.26 -26.08
C LEU A 412 -0.84 -7.08 -24.79
N HIS A 413 -0.71 -6.44 -23.64
CA HIS A 413 -0.63 -7.13 -22.35
C HIS A 413 -1.93 -7.86 -21.99
N HIS A 414 -3.09 -7.31 -22.34
CA HIS A 414 -4.39 -7.95 -22.13
C HIS A 414 -4.53 -9.24 -22.95
N ARG A 415 -4.15 -9.21 -24.24
CA ARG A 415 -4.16 -10.41 -25.09
C ARG A 415 -3.17 -11.46 -24.60
N MET A 416 -1.97 -11.06 -24.22
CA MET A 416 -0.98 -11.94 -23.61
C MET A 416 -1.55 -12.64 -22.36
N GLN A 417 -2.16 -11.86 -21.45
CA GLN A 417 -2.80 -12.40 -20.25
C GLN A 417 -3.96 -13.35 -20.55
N THR A 418 -4.74 -13.07 -21.61
CA THR A 418 -5.84 -13.92 -22.04
C THR A 418 -5.32 -15.32 -22.41
N VAL A 419 -4.31 -15.39 -23.28
CA VAL A 419 -3.68 -16.65 -23.70
C VAL A 419 -3.06 -17.39 -22.50
N LEU A 420 -2.34 -16.67 -21.64
CA LEU A 420 -1.73 -17.27 -20.45
C LEU A 420 -2.78 -17.81 -19.46
N SER A 421 -3.91 -17.13 -19.32
CA SER A 421 -4.99 -17.53 -18.42
C SER A 421 -5.63 -18.87 -18.80
N GLU A 422 -5.72 -19.18 -20.09
CA GLU A 422 -6.26 -20.46 -20.59
C GLU A 422 -5.46 -21.67 -20.07
N SER A 423 -4.17 -21.47 -19.78
CA SER A 423 -3.27 -22.50 -19.23
C SER A 423 -2.98 -22.32 -17.74
N GLY A 424 -3.71 -21.43 -17.05
CA GLY A 424 -3.46 -21.10 -15.64
C GLY A 424 -2.11 -20.42 -15.38
N ALA A 425 -1.51 -19.81 -16.41
CA ALA A 425 -0.18 -19.18 -16.38
C ALA A 425 -0.26 -17.64 -16.36
N ALA A 426 -1.39 -17.06 -15.95
CA ALA A 426 -1.57 -15.60 -15.90
C ALA A 426 -0.62 -14.94 -14.88
N PHE A 427 -0.08 -13.76 -15.22
CA PHE A 427 0.71 -12.97 -14.27
C PHE A 427 -0.17 -12.36 -13.19
N ASP A 428 0.29 -12.38 -11.94
CA ASP A 428 -0.37 -11.74 -10.80
C ASP A 428 -0.16 -10.22 -10.80
N GLY A 429 0.83 -9.72 -11.57
CA GLY A 429 1.04 -8.31 -11.83
C GLY A 429 1.96 -8.06 -13.03
N ILE A 430 1.68 -6.97 -13.75
CA ILE A 430 2.50 -6.49 -14.88
C ILE A 430 3.00 -5.10 -14.54
N PHE A 431 4.32 -4.90 -14.61
CA PHE A 431 4.99 -3.65 -14.26
C PHE A 431 5.87 -3.22 -15.44
N ALA A 432 5.42 -2.21 -16.17
CA ALA A 432 6.07 -1.74 -17.38
C ALA A 432 6.62 -0.32 -17.19
N TYR A 433 7.92 -0.13 -17.43
CA TYR A 433 8.49 1.20 -17.58
C TYR A 433 8.15 1.77 -18.95
N THR A 434 7.35 2.83 -18.98
CA THR A 434 6.94 3.50 -20.23
C THR A 434 7.52 4.91 -20.39
N GLY A 435 8.33 5.36 -19.43
CA GLY A 435 8.97 6.68 -19.40
C GLY A 435 9.01 7.28 -17.99
N PRO A 436 9.56 8.50 -17.80
CA PRO A 436 9.71 9.13 -16.49
C PRO A 436 8.41 9.29 -15.66
N GLY A 437 7.23 9.26 -16.30
CA GLY A 437 5.93 9.41 -15.65
C GLY A 437 5.31 8.13 -15.05
N CYS A 438 5.90 6.94 -15.27
CA CYS A 438 5.28 5.67 -14.86
C CYS A 438 5.51 5.29 -13.38
N GLY A 439 6.15 6.16 -12.59
CA GLY A 439 6.26 6.00 -11.13
C GLY A 439 7.44 5.16 -10.62
N PHE A 440 8.32 4.69 -11.49
CA PHE A 440 9.61 4.07 -11.15
C PHE A 440 10.61 4.25 -12.30
N PRO A 441 11.93 4.29 -12.03
CA PRO A 441 12.96 4.37 -13.05
C PRO A 441 13.11 3.06 -13.85
N ASN A 442 13.75 3.16 -15.01
CA ASN A 442 14.06 2.00 -15.85
C ASN A 442 15.13 1.09 -15.23
N LYS A 443 15.20 -0.17 -15.70
CA LYS A 443 16.32 -1.08 -15.43
C LYS A 443 17.65 -0.42 -15.88
N PRO A 444 18.76 -0.53 -15.11
CA PRO A 444 19.04 -1.50 -14.05
C PRO A 444 18.67 -1.04 -12.62
N SER A 445 17.91 0.05 -12.45
CA SER A 445 17.52 0.49 -11.10
C SER A 445 16.68 -0.59 -10.39
N PRO A 446 16.93 -0.88 -9.09
CA PRO A 446 16.15 -1.87 -8.32
C PRO A 446 14.69 -1.44 -8.11
N GLU A 447 14.37 -0.17 -8.35
CA GLU A 447 13.07 0.41 -7.98
C GLU A 447 11.89 -0.17 -8.74
N MET A 448 12.05 -0.67 -9.96
CA MET A 448 10.99 -1.40 -10.68
C MET A 448 10.63 -2.69 -9.93
N LEU A 449 11.63 -3.48 -9.51
CA LEU A 449 11.41 -4.70 -8.74
C LEU A 449 10.88 -4.38 -7.33
N ASN A 450 11.45 -3.39 -6.65
CA ASN A 450 10.95 -2.94 -5.34
C ASN A 450 9.49 -2.46 -5.43
N HIS A 451 9.12 -1.78 -6.51
CA HIS A 451 7.75 -1.39 -6.78
C HIS A 451 6.86 -2.62 -6.97
N ALA A 452 7.26 -3.56 -7.82
CA ALA A 452 6.53 -4.80 -8.06
C ALA A 452 6.38 -5.65 -6.78
N ALA A 453 7.44 -5.77 -5.99
CA ALA A 453 7.44 -6.50 -4.72
C ALA A 453 6.43 -5.92 -3.72
N ARG A 454 6.36 -4.59 -3.62
CA ARG A 454 5.36 -3.90 -2.78
C ARG A 454 3.94 -4.07 -3.31
N ASN A 455 3.75 -4.16 -4.62
CA ASN A 455 2.44 -4.36 -5.25
C ASN A 455 1.91 -5.79 -5.06
N LEU A 456 2.79 -6.78 -5.25
CA LEU A 456 2.48 -8.20 -5.08
C LEU A 456 2.50 -8.63 -3.60
N ASP A 457 2.93 -7.75 -2.70
CA ASP A 457 3.12 -8.03 -1.29
C ASP A 457 4.06 -9.24 -1.13
N VAL A 458 5.30 -9.12 -1.61
CA VAL A 458 6.38 -10.11 -1.50
C VAL A 458 7.66 -9.46 -0.99
N ASN A 459 8.54 -10.25 -0.36
CA ASN A 459 9.88 -9.79 0.02
C ASN A 459 10.90 -10.16 -1.07
N PRO A 460 11.70 -9.21 -1.60
CA PRO A 460 12.72 -9.53 -2.61
C PRO A 460 13.61 -10.72 -2.24
N ASP A 461 14.02 -10.87 -0.97
CA ASP A 461 14.90 -11.96 -0.51
C ASP A 461 14.34 -13.39 -0.71
N GLY A 462 13.05 -13.52 -0.98
CA GLY A 462 12.37 -14.77 -1.31
C GLY A 462 12.07 -14.93 -2.81
N CYS A 463 12.36 -13.91 -3.62
CA CYS A 463 11.96 -13.84 -5.02
C CYS A 463 13.08 -14.24 -5.99
N TRP A 464 12.71 -14.62 -7.21
CA TRP A 464 13.64 -14.88 -8.32
C TRP A 464 13.44 -13.87 -9.45
N MET A 465 14.49 -13.55 -10.19
CA MET A 465 14.40 -12.79 -11.45
C MET A 465 14.90 -13.63 -12.62
N ILE A 466 14.14 -13.63 -13.72
CA ILE A 466 14.48 -14.28 -14.98
C ILE A 466 14.59 -13.18 -16.04
N GLY A 467 15.77 -13.02 -16.61
CA GLY A 467 16.07 -11.98 -17.60
C GLY A 467 17.09 -12.46 -18.62
N ASP A 468 17.16 -11.78 -19.76
CA ASP A 468 18.11 -12.09 -20.82
C ASP A 468 19.29 -11.09 -20.88
N ALA A 469 19.10 -9.87 -20.37
CA ALA A 469 20.11 -8.82 -20.38
C ALA A 469 20.76 -8.55 -19.00
N ASP A 470 21.96 -7.97 -19.03
CA ASP A 470 22.70 -7.57 -17.81
C ASP A 470 21.90 -6.61 -16.93
N ARG A 471 21.07 -5.74 -17.55
CA ARG A 471 20.22 -4.79 -16.83
C ARG A 471 19.21 -5.47 -15.92
N ASP A 472 18.73 -6.66 -16.28
CA ASP A 472 17.78 -7.44 -15.49
C ASP A 472 18.46 -8.04 -14.26
N ILE A 473 19.64 -8.62 -14.48
CA ILE A 473 20.44 -9.23 -13.42
C ILE A 473 20.93 -8.16 -12.44
N ALA A 474 21.42 -7.03 -12.94
CA ALA A 474 21.85 -5.90 -12.11
C ALA A 474 20.72 -5.34 -11.24
N MET A 475 19.52 -5.18 -11.80
CA MET A 475 18.32 -4.75 -11.06
C MET A 475 18.01 -5.74 -9.93
N ALA A 476 18.01 -7.04 -10.26
CA ALA A 476 17.66 -8.09 -9.32
C ALA A 476 18.65 -8.21 -8.15
N GLN A 477 19.95 -8.21 -8.46
CA GLN A 477 21.00 -8.24 -7.44
C GLN A 477 20.96 -6.99 -6.55
N SER A 478 20.74 -5.82 -7.14
CA SER A 478 20.60 -4.56 -6.39
C SER A 478 19.37 -4.54 -5.49
N ALA A 479 18.30 -5.23 -5.88
CA ALA A 479 17.08 -5.37 -5.09
C ALA A 479 17.18 -6.47 -4.01
N GLY A 480 18.26 -7.26 -4.01
CA GLY A 480 18.49 -8.32 -3.03
C GLY A 480 17.57 -9.53 -3.22
N VAL A 481 17.34 -9.96 -4.46
CA VAL A 481 16.53 -11.17 -4.72
C VAL A 481 17.19 -12.46 -4.21
N LYS A 482 16.40 -13.52 -3.99
CA LYS A 482 16.91 -14.87 -3.62
C LYS A 482 17.89 -15.41 -4.65
N GLY A 483 17.60 -15.20 -5.93
CA GLY A 483 18.43 -15.67 -7.02
C GLY A 483 17.99 -15.16 -8.40
N THR A 484 18.86 -15.39 -9.38
CA THR A 484 18.74 -14.89 -10.74
C THR A 484 18.96 -15.99 -11.77
N ILE A 485 18.16 -15.98 -12.84
CA ILE A 485 18.27 -16.91 -13.95
C ILE A 485 18.46 -16.09 -15.23
N ARG A 486 19.57 -16.33 -15.93
CA ARG A 486 19.87 -15.75 -17.23
C ARG A 486 19.37 -16.65 -18.35
N ILE A 487 18.61 -16.10 -19.28
CA ILE A 487 18.39 -16.71 -20.59
C ILE A 487 19.42 -16.12 -21.56
N LEU A 488 20.21 -16.95 -22.22
CA LEU A 488 21.16 -16.46 -23.21
C LEU A 488 20.39 -15.94 -24.44
N SER A 489 20.66 -14.69 -24.81
CA SER A 489 20.15 -14.04 -26.01
C SER A 489 21.32 -13.43 -26.80
N GLU A 490 21.01 -12.60 -27.80
CA GLU A 490 22.03 -11.84 -28.54
C GLU A 490 22.70 -10.74 -27.70
N HIS A 491 22.21 -10.48 -26.50
CA HIS A 491 22.80 -9.50 -25.59
C HIS A 491 24.11 -10.02 -24.97
N PRO A 492 25.15 -9.18 -24.88
CA PRO A 492 26.42 -9.57 -24.28
C PRO A 492 26.23 -9.88 -22.79
N VAL A 493 26.93 -10.91 -22.32
CA VAL A 493 26.93 -11.31 -20.91
C VAL A 493 28.12 -10.68 -20.22
N GLY A 494 27.86 -9.67 -19.39
CA GLY A 494 28.87 -9.01 -18.56
C GLY A 494 28.65 -9.21 -17.05
N LEU A 495 27.48 -9.70 -16.64
CA LEU A 495 27.14 -9.98 -15.23
C LEU A 495 26.79 -11.45 -15.00
N ALA A 496 27.39 -12.05 -13.97
CA ALA A 496 27.07 -13.42 -13.56
C ALA A 496 25.65 -13.50 -12.98
N ALA A 497 24.94 -14.57 -13.32
CA ALA A 497 23.67 -14.97 -12.72
C ALA A 497 23.84 -16.33 -12.02
N ASP A 498 22.95 -16.66 -11.08
CA ASP A 498 23.02 -17.91 -10.31
C ASP A 498 22.80 -19.14 -11.20
N HIS A 499 21.94 -19.02 -12.21
CA HIS A 499 21.75 -20.00 -13.26
C HIS A 499 21.78 -19.36 -14.64
N VAL A 500 22.23 -20.10 -15.64
CA VAL A 500 22.29 -19.67 -17.04
C VAL A 500 21.72 -20.78 -17.91
N LEU A 501 20.75 -20.45 -18.77
CA LEU A 501 20.14 -21.36 -19.73
C LEU A 501 20.36 -20.85 -21.16
N SER A 502 20.52 -21.78 -22.12
CA SER A 502 20.66 -21.46 -23.55
C SER A 502 19.36 -20.94 -24.18
N GLY A 503 18.22 -21.15 -23.51
CA GLY A 503 16.89 -20.73 -23.94
C GLY A 503 15.85 -21.07 -22.88
N THR A 504 14.58 -20.78 -23.15
CA THR A 504 13.49 -20.95 -22.17
C THR A 504 12.90 -22.36 -22.11
N ALA A 505 13.26 -23.27 -23.03
CA ALA A 505 12.69 -24.61 -23.10
C ALA A 505 12.93 -25.44 -21.81
N GLU A 506 14.10 -25.27 -21.18
CA GLU A 506 14.51 -25.97 -19.96
C GLU A 506 14.12 -25.21 -18.68
N LEU A 507 13.55 -24.00 -18.80
CA LEU A 507 13.26 -23.14 -17.66
C LEU A 507 12.28 -23.79 -16.69
N ALA A 508 11.27 -24.50 -17.20
CA ALA A 508 10.31 -25.19 -16.34
C ALA A 508 10.96 -26.31 -15.49
N GLU A 509 11.97 -26.99 -16.02
CA GLU A 509 12.71 -28.03 -15.28
C GLU A 509 13.56 -27.41 -14.19
N LEU A 510 14.31 -26.36 -14.51
CA LEU A 510 15.10 -25.62 -13.53
C LEU A 510 14.23 -25.07 -12.40
N LEU A 511 13.07 -24.46 -12.72
CA LEU A 511 12.17 -23.92 -11.70
C LEU A 511 11.62 -24.98 -10.74
N ARG A 512 11.43 -26.24 -11.18
CA ARG A 512 11.04 -27.34 -10.26
C ARG A 512 12.13 -27.68 -9.25
N LEU A 513 13.39 -27.37 -9.54
CA LEU A 513 14.53 -27.66 -8.68
C LEU A 513 14.80 -26.55 -7.66
N VAL A 514 14.54 -25.29 -8.01
CA VAL A 514 15.01 -24.11 -7.25
C VAL A 514 13.94 -23.37 -6.45
N LEU A 515 12.65 -23.61 -6.77
CA LEU A 515 11.48 -23.07 -6.06
C LEU A 515 11.03 -24.01 -4.96
#